data_AF-G0YWA5-F1
#
_entry.id   AF-G0YWA5-F1
#
_cell.length_a   1.000
_cell.length_b   1.000
_cell.length_c   1.000
_cell.angle_alpha   90.00
_cell.angle_beta   90.00
_cell.angle_gamma   90.00
#
_symmetry.space_group_name_H-M   'P 1'
#
loop_
_entity.id
_entity.type
_entity.pdbx_description
1 polymer ?
#
loop_
_entity_poly.entity_id
_entity_poly.type
_entity_poly.pdbx_seq_one_letter_code
_entity_poly.pdbx_strand_id
1 'polypeptide(L)'
;GANDDSPKITAKFVAPCYSLNKIEIDAKLPIVGNQKWVIWICSFNIPMAPGKTRSIVCSARNFFQFSVPGPAWWQVVPRWYEHWTSNLVYDGDMIVLQGQEKVFLSKSMESPDYDVNKQYTKLTFTPTQADRFVLAFRNWLRRYGKSQPEWFGSTAANQPLPSTVLTKREMLDRFEQHTQVCSSCKGAYNGFQIVKKFLVGTTVFLAATAGVPSDVQIRLVLAGLALISAASAYALHEKEKNFVFRDYVHSEIE
;
A
#
# COMPACT_ATOMS: atom_id res chain seq x y z
N GLY A 1 -2.58 -18.08 17.63
CA GLY A 1 -1.64 -18.44 18.70
C GLY A 1 -1.59 -17.27 19.65
N ALA A 2 -1.83 -17.52 20.93
CA ALA A 2 -1.52 -16.54 21.95
C ALA A 2 -0.11 -16.90 22.43
N ASN A 3 0.89 -16.30 21.81
CA ASN A 3 2.19 -16.21 22.46
C ASN A 3 2.07 -15.03 23.43
N ASP A 4 2.49 -15.23 24.67
CA ASP A 4 2.61 -14.15 25.67
C ASP A 4 3.80 -13.20 25.36
N ASP A 5 4.44 -13.40 24.20
CA ASP A 5 5.52 -12.57 23.68
C ASP A 5 4.99 -11.22 23.18
N SER A 6 5.77 -10.16 23.41
CA SER A 6 5.58 -8.86 22.76
C SER A 6 6.17 -8.93 21.34
N PRO A 7 5.44 -8.55 20.27
CA PRO A 7 4.13 -7.89 20.31
C PRO A 7 2.95 -8.88 20.48
N LYS A 8 1.99 -8.50 21.33
CA LYS A 8 0.73 -9.24 21.46
C LYS A 8 -0.25 -8.79 20.39
N ILE A 9 -0.67 -9.72 19.53
CA ILE A 9 -1.59 -9.45 18.43
C ILE A 9 -2.93 -10.14 18.68
N THR A 10 -4.02 -9.38 18.68
CA THR A 10 -5.39 -9.88 18.72
C THR A 10 -6.10 -9.52 17.42
N ALA A 11 -6.63 -10.52 16.72
CA ALA A 11 -7.36 -10.34 15.48
C ALA A 11 -8.84 -10.70 15.66
N LYS A 12 -9.74 -9.92 15.06
CA LYS A 12 -11.17 -10.19 14.99
C LYS A 12 -11.65 -9.96 13.56
N PHE A 13 -12.35 -10.93 13.02
CA PHE A 13 -13.08 -10.78 11.77
C PHE A 13 -14.58 -10.67 12.06
N VAL A 14 -15.23 -9.69 11.45
CA VAL A 14 -16.68 -9.51 11.46
C VAL A 14 -17.13 -9.58 10.01
N ALA A 15 -17.92 -10.61 9.71
CA ALA A 15 -18.51 -10.76 8.40
C ALA A 15 -19.35 -9.53 8.02
N PRO A 16 -19.41 -9.15 6.72
CA PRO A 16 -18.82 -9.88 5.60
C PRO A 16 -17.38 -9.48 5.24
N CYS A 17 -16.89 -8.33 5.71
CA CYS A 17 -15.65 -7.74 5.15
C CYS A 17 -14.79 -6.94 6.14
N TYR A 18 -15.11 -6.95 7.44
CA TYR A 18 -14.41 -6.14 8.43
C TYR A 18 -13.40 -6.98 9.22
N SER A 19 -12.14 -6.56 9.20
CA SER A 19 -11.06 -7.14 10.00
C SER A 19 -10.48 -6.09 10.94
N LEU A 20 -10.30 -6.45 12.21
CA LEU A 20 -9.71 -5.63 13.24
C LEU A 20 -8.51 -6.35 13.83
N ASN A 21 -7.35 -5.69 13.78
CA ASN A 21 -6.15 -6.14 14.48
C ASN A 21 -5.80 -5.12 15.57
N LYS A 22 -5.62 -5.62 16.78
CA LYS A 22 -5.05 -4.89 17.91
C LYS A 22 -3.64 -5.42 18.13
N ILE A 23 -2.65 -4.54 18.02
CA ILE A 23 -1.25 -4.86 18.26
C ILE A 23 -0.83 -4.10 19.50
N GLU A 24 -0.34 -4.82 20.49
CA GLU A 24 0.16 -4.27 21.75
C GLU A 24 1.66 -4.52 21.83
N ILE A 25 2.44 -3.45 21.93
CA ILE A 25 3.90 -3.45 21.93
C ILE A 25 4.36 -2.84 23.26
N ASP A 26 5.17 -3.58 23.99
CA ASP A 26 5.88 -3.03 25.14
C ASP A 26 7.08 -2.21 24.64
N ALA A 27 7.08 -0.92 24.94
CA ALA A 27 8.09 0.03 24.50
C ALA A 27 8.79 0.68 25.71
N LYS A 28 10.11 0.78 25.68
CA LYS A 28 10.90 1.51 26.69
C LYS A 28 11.48 2.77 26.07
N LEU A 29 10.95 3.93 26.45
CA LEU A 29 11.42 5.22 25.97
C LEU A 29 12.48 5.80 26.93
N PRO A 30 13.52 6.49 26.44
CA PRO A 30 14.60 7.02 27.27
C PRO A 30 14.13 7.97 28.39
N ILE A 31 13.08 8.77 28.12
CA ILE A 31 12.60 9.81 29.05
C ILE A 31 11.34 9.37 29.80
N VAL A 32 10.39 8.74 29.11
CA VAL A 32 9.05 8.44 29.64
C VAL A 32 8.96 7.02 30.24
N GLY A 33 10.07 6.27 30.22
CA GLY A 33 10.16 4.92 30.79
C GLY A 33 9.36 3.89 30.00
N ASN A 34 8.86 2.87 30.71
CA ASN A 34 8.08 1.78 30.11
C ASN A 34 6.68 2.27 29.73
N GLN A 35 6.28 1.98 28.50
CA GLN A 35 5.02 2.38 27.90
C GLN A 35 4.40 1.19 27.18
N LYS A 36 3.06 1.17 27.12
CA LYS A 36 2.33 0.18 26.34
C LYS A 36 1.70 0.83 25.12
N TRP A 37 2.29 0.55 23.97
CA TRP A 37 1.85 1.09 22.70
C TRP A 37 0.80 0.18 22.10
N VAL A 38 -0.33 0.77 21.70
CA VAL A 38 -1.49 0.07 21.16
C VAL A 38 -1.77 0.64 19.78
N ILE A 39 -1.71 -0.24 18.79
CA ILE A 39 -2.04 0.06 17.39
C ILE A 39 -3.31 -0.73 17.06
N TRP A 40 -4.32 -0.02 16.61
CA TRP A 40 -5.51 -0.60 15.99
C TRP A 40 -5.38 -0.47 14.49
N ILE A 41 -5.61 -1.57 13.77
CA ILE A 41 -5.70 -1.62 12.32
C ILE A 41 -7.08 -2.16 11.97
N CYS A 42 -7.93 -1.28 11.45
CA CYS A 42 -9.24 -1.59 10.92
C CYS A 42 -9.11 -1.71 9.40
N SER A 43 -9.50 -2.84 8.83
CA SER A 43 -9.52 -3.07 7.38
C SER A 43 -10.92 -3.45 6.94
N PHE A 44 -11.46 -2.71 5.98
CA PHE A 44 -12.70 -3.04 5.28
C PHE A 44 -12.33 -3.47 3.86
N ASN A 45 -12.57 -4.73 3.51
CA ASN A 45 -12.29 -5.27 2.18
C ASN A 45 -13.60 -5.53 1.46
N ILE A 46 -14.18 -4.47 0.93
CA ILE A 46 -15.54 -4.47 0.41
C ILE A 46 -15.55 -5.15 -0.97
N PRO A 47 -16.24 -6.29 -1.14
CA PRO A 47 -16.34 -6.99 -2.41
C PRO A 47 -17.23 -6.18 -3.36
N MET A 48 -16.67 -5.48 -4.35
CA MET A 48 -17.45 -4.58 -5.22
C MET A 48 -18.05 -5.32 -6.43
N ALA A 49 -17.24 -6.16 -7.04
CA ALA A 49 -17.59 -7.01 -8.17
C ALA A 49 -16.56 -8.14 -8.26
N PRO A 50 -16.82 -9.22 -9.01
CA PRO A 50 -15.80 -10.22 -9.29
C PRO A 50 -14.50 -9.54 -9.75
N GLY A 51 -13.37 -9.89 -9.13
CA GLY A 51 -12.04 -9.32 -9.42
C GLY A 51 -11.84 -7.85 -9.04
N LYS A 52 -12.77 -7.26 -8.29
CA LYS A 52 -12.68 -5.88 -7.80
C LYS A 52 -13.07 -5.79 -6.32
N THR A 53 -12.10 -5.47 -5.50
CA THR A 53 -12.29 -5.21 -4.06
C THR A 53 -11.91 -3.77 -3.75
N ARG A 54 -12.69 -3.10 -2.91
CA ARG A 54 -12.30 -1.81 -2.32
C ARG A 54 -11.74 -2.08 -0.92
N SER A 55 -10.42 -1.95 -0.78
CA SER A 55 -9.75 -2.04 0.54
C SER A 55 -9.67 -0.64 1.16
N ILE A 56 -10.17 -0.49 2.38
CA ILE A 56 -10.03 0.73 3.19
C ILE A 56 -9.37 0.33 4.50
N VAL A 57 -8.18 0.86 4.74
CA VAL A 57 -7.45 0.62 5.99
C VAL A 57 -7.36 1.89 6.80
N CYS A 58 -7.72 1.80 8.07
CA CYS A 58 -7.60 2.85 9.06
C CYS A 58 -6.71 2.36 10.18
N SER A 59 -5.71 3.15 10.56
CA SER A 59 -4.90 2.90 11.74
C SER A 59 -5.19 3.95 12.79
N ALA A 60 -5.39 3.53 14.04
CA ALA A 60 -5.47 4.39 15.20
C ALA A 60 -4.41 3.93 16.21
N ARG A 61 -3.76 4.89 16.88
CA ARG A 61 -2.67 4.61 17.83
C ARG A 61 -2.87 5.42 19.09
N ASN A 62 -2.49 4.88 20.24
CA ASN A 62 -2.55 5.58 21.54
C ASN A 62 -1.27 6.39 21.85
N PHE A 63 -0.31 6.40 20.92
CA PHE A 63 0.93 7.16 21.01
C PHE A 63 1.00 8.17 19.85
N PHE A 64 1.81 9.21 20.03
CA PHE A 64 1.93 10.27 19.03
C PHE A 64 2.40 9.69 17.69
N GLN A 65 1.86 10.23 16.60
CA GLN A 65 2.26 9.86 15.23
C GLN A 65 3.76 10.02 14.99
N PHE A 66 4.43 10.85 15.80
CA PHE A 66 5.87 11.15 15.75
C PHE A 66 6.75 10.20 16.56
N SER A 67 6.18 9.18 17.19
CA SER A 67 6.96 8.18 17.94
C SER A 67 6.93 6.83 17.23
N VAL A 68 8.06 6.46 16.63
CA VAL A 68 8.29 5.10 16.10
C VAL A 68 8.95 4.22 17.17
N PRO A 69 8.65 2.91 17.24
CA PRO A 69 9.28 2.06 18.24
C PRO A 69 10.78 1.95 17.93
N GLY A 70 11.62 1.93 18.97
CA GLY A 70 13.07 1.74 18.82
C GLY A 70 13.87 3.06 18.89
N PRO A 71 15.12 3.06 18.39
CA PRO A 71 16.05 4.17 18.60
C PRO A 71 15.59 5.46 17.93
N ALA A 72 14.76 5.39 16.89
CA ALA A 72 14.31 6.55 16.12
C ALA A 72 13.03 7.21 16.67
N TRP A 73 12.67 7.01 17.94
CA TRP A 73 11.39 7.46 18.53
C TRP A 73 11.11 8.97 18.44
N TRP A 74 12.10 9.80 18.10
CA TRP A 74 11.97 11.24 17.86
C TRP A 74 11.63 11.61 16.41
N GLN A 75 11.63 10.66 15.47
CA GLN A 75 11.45 10.95 14.05
C GLN A 75 10.00 11.32 13.73
N VAL A 76 9.83 12.52 13.16
CA VAL A 76 8.54 12.99 12.65
C VAL A 76 8.25 12.30 11.32
N VAL A 77 7.31 11.36 11.33
CA VAL A 77 6.84 10.67 10.13
C VAL A 77 5.48 11.25 9.72
N PRO A 78 5.38 11.96 8.58
CA PRO A 78 4.11 12.48 8.13
C PRO A 78 3.20 11.34 7.65
N ARG A 79 1.88 11.50 7.82
CA ARG A 79 0.89 10.47 7.48
C ARG A 79 1.02 9.91 6.06
N TRP A 80 1.33 10.75 5.07
CA TRP A 80 1.49 10.31 3.69
C TRP A 80 2.69 9.38 3.49
N TYR A 81 3.73 9.48 4.33
CA TYR A 81 4.91 8.61 4.27
C TYR A 81 4.57 7.20 4.78
N GLU A 82 3.78 7.09 5.86
CA GLU A 82 3.27 5.80 6.34
C GLU A 82 2.44 5.07 5.28
N HIS A 83 1.69 5.84 4.48
CA HIS A 83 0.93 5.29 3.37
C HIS A 83 1.83 4.80 2.21
N TRP A 84 3.04 5.35 2.02
CA TRP A 84 3.98 4.79 1.04
C TRP A 84 4.38 3.36 1.41
N THR A 85 4.71 3.12 2.69
CA THR A 85 5.03 1.79 3.20
C THR A 85 3.83 0.85 3.09
N SER A 86 2.63 1.34 3.43
CA SER A 86 1.41 0.54 3.33
C SER A 86 1.10 0.15 1.88
N ASN A 87 1.23 1.09 0.93
CA ASN A 87 1.04 0.81 -0.49
C ASN A 87 2.06 -0.17 -1.05
N LEU A 88 3.29 -0.20 -0.52
CA LEU A 88 4.28 -1.20 -0.92
C LEU A 88 3.81 -2.64 -0.60
N VAL A 89 3.13 -2.84 0.52
CA VAL A 89 2.52 -4.15 0.86
C VAL A 89 1.43 -4.50 -0.15
N TYR A 90 0.54 -3.55 -0.46
CA TYR A 90 -0.50 -3.77 -1.47
C TYR A 90 0.08 -4.10 -2.85
N ASP A 91 1.14 -3.42 -3.28
CA ASP A 91 1.77 -3.68 -4.57
C ASP A 91 2.28 -5.12 -4.68
N GLY A 92 2.85 -5.66 -3.58
CA GLY A 92 3.29 -7.06 -3.52
C GLY A 92 2.14 -8.05 -3.59
N ASP A 93 1.09 -7.80 -2.81
CA ASP A 93 -0.09 -8.66 -2.79
C ASP A 93 -0.83 -8.64 -4.14
N MET A 94 -0.91 -7.49 -4.82
CA MET A 94 -1.66 -7.36 -6.07
C MET A 94 -1.12 -8.28 -7.17
N ILE A 95 0.20 -8.43 -7.28
CA ILE A 95 0.81 -9.32 -8.28
C ILE A 95 0.43 -10.78 -8.01
N VAL A 96 0.48 -11.20 -6.74
CA VAL A 96 0.14 -12.57 -6.33
C VAL A 96 -1.36 -12.82 -6.51
N LEU A 97 -2.20 -11.88 -6.08
CA LEU A 97 -3.65 -11.98 -6.17
C LEU A 97 -4.13 -12.04 -7.61
N GLN A 98 -3.56 -11.22 -8.52
CA GLN A 98 -3.90 -11.31 -9.94
C GLN A 98 -3.53 -12.69 -10.52
N GLY A 99 -2.36 -13.22 -10.17
CA GLY A 99 -1.94 -14.56 -10.59
C GLY A 99 -2.89 -15.65 -10.11
N GLN A 100 -3.27 -15.61 -8.82
CA GLN A 100 -4.23 -16.56 -8.24
C GLN A 100 -5.61 -16.45 -8.91
N GLU A 101 -6.07 -15.23 -9.16
CA GLU A 101 -7.38 -15.00 -9.78
C GLU A 101 -7.42 -15.52 -11.22
N LYS A 102 -6.36 -15.33 -12.01
CA LYS A 102 -6.23 -15.93 -13.35
C LYS A 102 -6.34 -17.46 -13.33
N VAL A 103 -5.71 -18.10 -12.34
CA VAL A 103 -5.78 -19.57 -12.18
C VAL A 103 -7.18 -20.00 -11.76
N PHE A 104 -7.80 -19.35 -10.78
CA PHE A 104 -9.15 -19.71 -10.34
C PHE A 104 -10.20 -19.47 -11.41
N LEU A 105 -10.08 -18.38 -12.17
CA LEU A 105 -10.96 -18.11 -13.29
C LEU A 105 -10.84 -19.19 -14.37
N SER A 106 -9.62 -19.50 -14.83
CA SER A 106 -9.44 -20.51 -15.88
C SER A 106 -10.04 -21.86 -15.49
N LYS A 107 -9.93 -22.25 -14.22
CA LYS A 107 -10.53 -23.46 -13.66
C LYS A 107 -12.05 -23.38 -13.57
N SER A 108 -12.61 -22.23 -13.18
CA SER A 108 -14.06 -22.04 -13.13
C SER A 108 -14.74 -22.13 -14.50
N MET A 109 -14.01 -21.84 -15.59
CA MET A 109 -14.50 -21.95 -16.96
C MET A 109 -14.52 -23.38 -17.50
N GLU A 110 -13.90 -24.36 -16.82
CA GLU A 110 -13.87 -25.76 -17.28
C GLU A 110 -15.26 -26.42 -17.21
N SER A 111 -16.13 -26.00 -16.30
CA SER A 111 -17.51 -26.48 -16.22
C SER A 111 -18.43 -25.48 -15.49
N PRO A 112 -19.71 -25.35 -15.88
CA PRO A 112 -20.66 -24.42 -15.22
C PRO A 112 -20.84 -24.66 -13.71
N ASP A 113 -20.67 -25.90 -13.25
CA ASP A 113 -20.85 -26.29 -11.85
C ASP A 113 -19.53 -26.26 -11.03
N TYR A 114 -18.47 -25.64 -11.57
CA TYR A 114 -17.16 -25.63 -10.93
C TYR A 114 -17.13 -24.68 -9.71
N ASP A 115 -17.11 -25.26 -8.51
CA ASP A 115 -16.95 -24.50 -7.25
C ASP A 115 -15.47 -24.46 -6.82
N VAL A 116 -14.84 -23.30 -6.99
CA VAL A 116 -13.45 -23.02 -6.56
C VAL A 116 -13.24 -23.28 -5.06
N ASN A 117 -14.20 -22.93 -4.20
CA ASN A 117 -14.05 -23.14 -2.75
C ASN A 117 -14.16 -24.62 -2.37
N LYS A 118 -14.91 -25.42 -3.14
CA LYS A 118 -14.96 -26.89 -2.98
C LYS A 118 -13.69 -27.58 -3.47
N GLN A 119 -13.08 -27.10 -4.56
CA GLN A 119 -11.87 -27.68 -5.15
C GLN A 119 -10.57 -27.05 -4.63
N TYR A 120 -10.63 -26.06 -3.74
CA TYR A 120 -9.49 -25.22 -3.34
C TYR A 120 -8.24 -26.02 -2.96
N THR A 121 -8.37 -27.07 -2.15
CA THR A 121 -7.24 -27.93 -1.73
C THR A 121 -6.52 -28.59 -2.91
N LYS A 122 -7.25 -28.94 -3.98
CA LYS A 122 -6.66 -29.49 -5.21
C LYS A 122 -5.98 -28.42 -6.06
N LEU A 123 -6.48 -27.19 -6.02
CA LEU A 123 -5.97 -26.07 -6.80
C LEU A 123 -4.69 -25.48 -6.23
N THR A 124 -4.59 -25.35 -4.90
CA THR A 124 -3.51 -24.57 -4.27
C THR A 124 -2.53 -25.39 -3.45
N PHE A 125 -2.66 -26.73 -3.44
CA PHE A 125 -1.83 -27.65 -2.65
C PHE A 125 -1.55 -27.15 -1.21
N THR A 126 -2.45 -27.49 -0.29
CA THR A 126 -2.43 -27.02 1.12
C THR A 126 -2.08 -28.15 2.09
N PRO A 127 -0.82 -28.63 2.12
CA PRO A 127 -0.47 -29.86 2.82
C PRO A 127 -0.19 -29.67 4.32
N THR A 128 -0.07 -28.43 4.81
CA THR A 128 0.48 -28.19 6.15
C THR A 128 -0.59 -27.77 7.17
N GLN A 129 -0.24 -27.85 8.45
CA GLN A 129 -1.09 -27.34 9.54
C GLN A 129 -1.27 -25.81 9.47
N ALA A 130 -0.35 -25.08 8.84
CA ALA A 130 -0.45 -23.63 8.68
C ALA A 130 -1.63 -23.22 7.76
N ASP A 131 -2.04 -24.10 6.85
CA ASP A 131 -3.12 -23.86 5.89
C ASP A 131 -4.52 -23.96 6.50
N ARG A 132 -4.63 -24.43 7.76
CA ARG A 132 -5.91 -24.74 8.41
C ARG A 132 -6.88 -23.56 8.44
N PHE A 133 -6.39 -22.34 8.68
CA PHE A 133 -7.25 -21.15 8.69
C PHE A 133 -7.79 -20.82 7.29
N VAL A 134 -6.98 -21.00 6.24
CA VAL A 134 -7.40 -20.81 4.85
C VAL A 134 -8.50 -21.82 4.51
N LEU A 135 -8.31 -23.10 4.85
CA LEU A 135 -9.31 -24.15 4.61
C LEU A 135 -10.59 -23.92 5.43
N ALA A 136 -10.48 -23.50 6.69
CA ALA A 136 -11.61 -23.15 7.53
C ALA A 136 -12.41 -21.99 6.94
N PHE A 137 -11.73 -20.93 6.48
CA PHE A 137 -12.36 -19.78 5.83
C PHE A 137 -13.08 -20.18 4.53
N ARG A 138 -12.44 -20.95 3.65
CA ARG A 138 -13.05 -21.45 2.40
C ARG A 138 -14.30 -22.29 2.67
N ASN A 139 -14.24 -23.16 3.68
CA ASN A 139 -15.39 -23.95 4.12
C ASN A 139 -16.51 -23.08 4.70
N TRP A 140 -16.18 -22.06 5.49
CA TRP A 140 -17.14 -21.09 6.01
C TRP A 140 -17.82 -20.32 4.89
N LEU A 141 -17.06 -19.81 3.91
CA LEU A 141 -17.59 -19.08 2.76
C LEU A 141 -18.52 -19.94 1.90
N ARG A 142 -18.18 -21.22 1.68
CA ARG A 142 -19.06 -22.18 1.01
C ARG A 142 -20.39 -22.35 1.76
N ARG A 143 -20.34 -22.55 3.07
CA ARG A 143 -21.53 -22.83 3.90
C ARG A 143 -22.45 -21.63 4.05
N TYR A 144 -21.89 -20.44 4.24
CA TYR A 144 -22.65 -19.25 4.63
C TYR A 144 -22.76 -18.20 3.53
N GLY A 145 -21.87 -18.21 2.53
CA GLY A 145 -21.85 -17.26 1.41
C GLY A 145 -22.18 -17.86 0.05
N LYS A 146 -22.66 -19.11 -0.03
CA LYS A 146 -22.87 -19.79 -1.34
C LYS A 146 -21.60 -19.78 -2.22
N SER A 147 -20.44 -19.96 -1.60
CA SER A 147 -19.12 -19.96 -2.27
C SER A 147 -18.70 -18.62 -2.90
N GLN A 148 -19.32 -17.50 -2.53
CA GLN A 148 -18.93 -16.17 -2.98
C GLN A 148 -19.23 -15.11 -1.90
N PRO A 149 -18.58 -13.94 -1.93
CA PRO A 149 -19.03 -12.84 -1.10
C PRO A 149 -20.36 -12.28 -1.60
N GLU A 150 -21.08 -11.59 -0.72
CA GLU A 150 -22.16 -10.70 -1.12
C GLU A 150 -21.54 -9.44 -1.73
N TRP A 151 -21.80 -9.19 -3.01
CA TRP A 151 -21.23 -8.04 -3.72
C TRP A 151 -21.93 -6.74 -3.30
N PHE A 152 -21.16 -5.68 -3.10
CA PHE A 152 -21.65 -4.37 -2.73
C PHE A 152 -22.30 -3.66 -3.93
N GLY A 153 -23.59 -3.38 -3.81
CA GLY A 153 -24.40 -2.74 -4.86
C GLY A 153 -25.04 -3.74 -5.83
N SER A 154 -25.80 -3.24 -6.80
CA SER A 154 -26.48 -4.07 -7.82
C SER A 154 -25.55 -4.39 -9.00
N THR A 155 -24.37 -4.94 -8.73
CA THR A 155 -23.44 -5.36 -9.79
C THR A 155 -23.78 -6.78 -10.21
N ALA A 156 -24.30 -6.90 -11.43
CA ALA A 156 -24.63 -8.18 -12.05
C ALA A 156 -23.43 -9.13 -12.00
N ALA A 157 -23.67 -10.38 -11.60
CA ALA A 157 -22.73 -11.49 -11.63
C ALA A 157 -22.12 -11.81 -13.02
N ASN A 158 -22.43 -11.00 -14.05
CA ASN A 158 -22.09 -11.19 -15.45
C ASN A 158 -21.06 -10.18 -15.99
N GLN A 159 -20.40 -9.39 -15.14
CA GLN A 159 -19.29 -8.54 -15.58
C GLN A 159 -18.01 -9.38 -15.75
N PRO A 160 -17.24 -9.20 -16.85
CA PRO A 160 -15.97 -9.89 -17.02
C PRO A 160 -15.00 -9.51 -15.90
N LEU A 161 -14.30 -10.51 -15.39
CA LEU A 161 -13.32 -10.37 -14.31
C LEU A 161 -12.16 -9.46 -14.77
N PRO A 162 -11.86 -8.35 -14.09
CA PRO A 162 -10.78 -7.43 -14.45
C PRO A 162 -9.38 -8.07 -14.47
N SER A 163 -9.18 -9.16 -13.74
CA SER A 163 -7.88 -9.79 -13.49
C SER A 163 -7.21 -10.41 -14.70
N THR A 164 -7.88 -10.57 -15.84
CA THR A 164 -7.29 -11.13 -17.06
C THR A 164 -6.59 -10.10 -17.95
N VAL A 165 -6.78 -8.79 -17.70
CA VAL A 165 -6.45 -7.74 -18.70
C VAL A 165 -5.42 -6.73 -18.22
N LEU A 166 -5.33 -6.46 -16.91
CA LEU A 166 -4.47 -5.37 -16.41
C LEU A 166 -2.97 -5.64 -16.62
N THR A 167 -2.29 -4.65 -17.18
CA THR A 167 -0.83 -4.54 -17.19
C THR A 167 -0.30 -4.29 -15.78
N LYS A 168 0.98 -4.58 -15.52
CA LYS A 168 1.63 -4.27 -14.23
C LYS A 168 1.50 -2.79 -13.86
N ARG A 169 1.54 -1.90 -14.86
CA ARG A 169 1.39 -0.45 -14.64
C ARG A 169 0.00 -0.07 -14.12
N GLU A 170 -1.05 -0.61 -14.73
CA GLU A 170 -2.43 -0.34 -14.30
C GLU A 170 -2.73 -0.98 -12.93
N MET A 171 -2.17 -2.17 -12.69
CA MET A 171 -2.32 -2.87 -11.42
C MET A 171 -1.67 -2.12 -10.25
N LEU A 172 -0.50 -1.52 -10.47
CA LEU A 172 0.25 -0.78 -9.44
C LEU A 172 0.03 0.73 -9.52
N ASP A 173 -1.09 1.16 -10.14
CA ASP A 173 -1.46 2.57 -10.21
C ASP A 173 -1.99 3.06 -8.86
N ARG A 174 -1.06 3.53 -8.03
CA ARG A 174 -1.35 4.12 -6.73
C ARG A 174 -2.10 5.43 -6.85
N PHE A 175 -2.00 6.13 -7.99
CA PHE A 175 -2.68 7.41 -8.15
C PHE A 175 -4.18 7.23 -8.15
N GLU A 176 -4.65 6.34 -9.03
CA GLU A 176 -6.07 6.04 -9.17
C GLU A 176 -6.64 5.32 -7.95
N GLN A 177 -5.87 4.38 -7.40
CA GLN A 177 -6.31 3.54 -6.27
C GLN A 177 -6.34 4.30 -4.94
N HIS A 178 -5.42 5.25 -4.72
CA HIS A 178 -5.24 5.87 -3.40
C HIS A 178 -4.99 7.38 -3.44
N THR A 179 -3.99 7.86 -4.18
CA THR A 179 -3.51 9.25 -4.05
C THR A 179 -4.60 10.28 -4.36
N GLN A 180 -5.43 10.07 -5.39
CA GLN A 180 -6.48 11.03 -5.73
C GLN A 180 -7.62 11.13 -4.69
N VAL A 181 -7.82 10.05 -3.92
CA VAL A 181 -8.90 9.90 -2.93
C VAL A 181 -8.43 10.32 -1.53
N CYS A 182 -7.20 9.98 -1.16
CA CYS A 182 -6.65 10.25 0.15
C CYS A 182 -6.17 11.70 0.27
N SER A 183 -6.82 12.51 1.12
CA SER A 183 -6.48 13.93 1.31
C SER A 183 -5.01 14.18 1.67
N SER A 184 -4.42 13.32 2.51
CA SER A 184 -3.03 13.44 2.92
C SER A 184 -2.06 13.17 1.76
N CYS A 185 -2.32 12.14 0.95
CA CYS A 185 -1.45 11.79 -0.17
C CYS A 185 -1.66 12.74 -1.35
N LYS A 186 -2.90 13.17 -1.63
CA LYS A 186 -3.22 14.19 -2.63
C LYS A 186 -2.52 15.52 -2.33
N GLY A 187 -2.62 15.98 -1.07
CA GLY A 187 -1.97 17.20 -0.62
C GLY A 187 -0.45 17.13 -0.75
N ALA A 188 0.16 16.02 -0.31
CA ALA A 188 1.59 15.80 -0.47
C ALA A 188 2.01 15.77 -1.93
N TYR A 189 1.33 14.98 -2.78
CA TYR A 189 1.60 14.92 -4.22
C TYR A 189 1.56 16.30 -4.88
N ASN A 190 0.52 17.10 -4.60
CA ASN A 190 0.43 18.46 -5.11
C ASN A 190 1.58 19.35 -4.62
N GLY A 191 1.97 19.25 -3.35
CA GLY A 191 3.12 19.94 -2.79
C GLY A 191 4.42 19.58 -3.52
N PHE A 192 4.67 18.29 -3.74
CA PHE A 192 5.82 17.80 -4.50
C PHE A 192 5.84 18.38 -5.92
N GLN A 193 4.68 18.40 -6.61
CA GLN A 193 4.58 19.00 -7.95
C GLN A 193 4.92 20.48 -7.96
N ILE A 194 4.41 21.25 -7.00
CA ILE A 194 4.65 22.70 -6.90
C ILE A 194 6.14 22.96 -6.67
N VAL A 195 6.74 22.31 -5.66
CA VAL A 195 8.16 22.52 -5.32
C VAL A 195 9.07 22.06 -6.46
N LYS A 196 8.78 20.92 -7.08
CA LYS A 196 9.53 20.44 -8.25
C LYS A 196 9.48 21.45 -9.41
N LYS A 197 8.30 21.98 -9.75
CA LYS A 197 8.16 23.00 -10.81
C LYS A 197 8.93 24.27 -10.48
N PHE A 198 8.88 24.71 -9.22
CA PHE A 198 9.63 25.86 -8.75
C PHE A 198 11.15 25.65 -8.88
N LEU A 199 11.66 24.48 -8.48
CA LEU A 199 13.08 24.14 -8.60
C LEU A 199 13.54 24.03 -10.06
N VAL A 200 12.72 23.43 -10.93
CA VAL A 200 13.01 23.40 -12.37
C VAL A 200 13.08 24.82 -12.94
N GLY A 201 12.12 25.68 -12.60
CA GLY A 201 12.15 27.10 -13.00
C GLY A 201 13.39 27.83 -12.48
N THR A 202 13.76 27.58 -11.22
CA THR A 202 14.97 28.14 -10.58
C THR A 202 16.24 27.66 -11.29
N THR A 203 16.34 26.38 -11.64
CA THR A 203 17.45 25.82 -12.42
C THR A 203 17.58 26.52 -13.77
N VAL A 204 16.48 26.67 -14.52
CA VAL A 204 16.50 27.32 -15.83
C VAL A 204 16.94 28.77 -15.70
N PHE A 205 16.41 29.50 -14.73
CA PHE A 205 16.77 30.90 -14.47
C PHE A 205 18.25 31.08 -14.12
N LEU A 206 18.77 30.27 -13.18
CA LEU A 206 20.17 30.33 -12.77
C LEU A 206 21.12 29.92 -13.90
N ALA A 207 20.78 28.89 -14.67
CA ALA A 207 21.57 28.45 -15.81
C ALA A 207 21.61 29.51 -16.92
N ALA A 208 20.48 30.14 -17.22
CA ALA A 208 20.39 31.20 -18.24
C ALA A 208 21.18 32.46 -17.84
N THR A 209 21.20 32.79 -16.55
CA THR A 209 21.89 33.98 -16.04
C THR A 209 23.36 33.75 -15.72
N ALA A 210 23.82 32.50 -15.62
CA ALA A 210 25.21 32.17 -15.27
C ALA A 210 26.26 32.76 -16.24
N GLY A 211 25.90 33.04 -17.49
CA GLY A 211 26.80 33.66 -18.48
C GLY A 211 26.84 35.19 -18.46
N VAL A 212 25.93 35.85 -17.74
CA VAL A 212 25.74 37.31 -17.78
C VAL A 212 26.81 38.08 -16.98
N PRO A 213 27.15 37.71 -15.74
CA PRO A 213 28.15 38.43 -14.95
C PRO A 213 29.54 38.39 -15.62
N SER A 214 30.35 39.43 -15.43
CA SER A 214 31.75 39.44 -15.89
C SER A 214 32.67 38.66 -14.95
N ASP A 215 32.35 38.63 -13.66
CA ASP A 215 33.13 37.94 -12.62
C ASP A 215 32.95 36.42 -12.68
N VAL A 216 34.06 35.70 -12.85
CA VAL A 216 34.08 34.23 -12.96
C VAL A 216 33.58 33.54 -11.69
N GLN A 217 33.85 34.08 -10.50
CA GLN A 217 33.36 33.52 -9.24
C GLN A 217 31.83 33.55 -9.19
N ILE A 218 31.21 34.65 -9.62
CA ILE A 218 29.74 34.77 -9.68
C ILE A 218 29.16 33.76 -10.68
N ARG A 219 29.81 33.57 -11.84
CA ARG A 219 29.39 32.55 -12.83
C ARG A 219 29.41 31.15 -12.23
N LEU A 220 30.49 30.80 -11.52
CA LEU A 220 30.66 29.50 -10.87
C LEU A 220 29.60 29.28 -9.78
N VAL A 221 29.28 30.30 -8.97
CA VAL A 221 28.23 30.22 -7.95
C VAL A 221 26.86 29.99 -8.58
N LEU A 222 26.49 30.76 -9.61
CA LEU A 222 25.19 30.58 -10.30
C LEU A 222 25.07 29.20 -10.94
N ALA A 223 26.13 28.73 -11.61
CA ALA A 223 26.18 27.38 -12.16
C ALA A 223 26.05 26.30 -11.08
N GLY A 224 26.76 26.45 -9.95
CA GLY A 224 26.68 25.54 -8.81
C GLY A 224 25.27 25.48 -8.22
N LEU A 225 24.61 26.62 -8.03
CA LEU A 225 23.23 26.68 -7.54
C LEU A 225 22.24 26.08 -8.54
N ALA A 226 22.44 26.27 -9.85
CA ALA A 226 21.62 25.65 -10.88
C ALA A 226 21.67 24.11 -10.80
N LEU A 227 22.88 23.55 -10.61
CA LEU A 227 23.09 22.11 -10.44
C LEU A 227 22.44 21.58 -9.17
N ILE A 228 22.59 22.27 -8.04
CA ILE A 228 21.96 21.88 -6.76
C ILE A 228 20.43 21.90 -6.89
N SER A 229 19.87 22.92 -7.53
CA SER A 229 18.44 23.03 -7.78
C SER A 229 17.94 21.89 -8.69
N ALA A 230 18.71 21.55 -9.73
CA ALA A 230 18.38 20.46 -10.66
C ALA A 230 18.39 19.10 -9.95
N ALA A 231 19.44 18.84 -9.16
CA ALA A 231 19.58 17.62 -8.37
C ALA A 231 18.43 17.49 -7.35
N SER A 232 18.06 18.60 -6.70
CA SER A 232 16.93 18.64 -5.76
C SER A 232 15.59 18.37 -6.44
N ALA A 233 15.36 18.94 -7.64
CA ALA A 233 14.17 18.68 -8.43
C ALA A 233 14.08 17.21 -8.86
N TYR A 234 15.20 16.61 -9.27
CA TYR A 234 15.29 15.20 -9.61
C TYR A 234 15.01 14.30 -8.40
N ALA A 235 15.65 14.58 -7.26
CA ALA A 235 15.42 13.83 -6.03
C ALA A 235 13.94 13.89 -5.58
N LEU A 236 13.30 15.05 -5.68
CA LEU A 236 11.87 15.19 -5.43
C LEU A 236 11.02 14.40 -6.43
N HIS A 237 11.39 14.40 -7.71
CA HIS A 237 10.69 13.60 -8.73
C HIS A 237 10.76 12.10 -8.43
N GLU A 238 11.91 11.57 -8.02
CA GLU A 238 12.04 10.17 -7.61
C GLU A 238 11.16 9.82 -6.41
N LYS A 239 11.03 10.74 -5.45
CA LYS A 239 10.13 10.55 -4.30
C LYS A 239 8.66 10.68 -4.69
N GLU A 240 8.32 11.57 -5.61
CA GLU A 240 6.97 11.78 -6.13
C GLU A 240 6.39 10.52 -6.78
N LYS A 241 7.23 9.69 -7.43
CA LYS A 241 6.80 8.42 -8.05
C LYS A 241 6.06 7.50 -7.07
N ASN A 242 6.35 7.57 -5.78
CA ASN A 242 5.66 6.76 -4.75
C ASN A 242 4.15 7.08 -4.62
N PHE A 243 3.68 8.21 -5.16
CA PHE A 243 2.27 8.59 -5.21
C PHE A 243 1.55 8.14 -6.49
N VAL A 244 2.28 7.73 -7.53
CA VAL A 244 1.68 7.44 -8.85
C VAL A 244 1.91 5.98 -9.21
N PHE A 245 3.15 5.64 -9.51
CA PHE A 245 3.54 4.29 -9.88
C PHE A 245 4.99 4.11 -9.50
N ARG A 246 5.28 3.00 -8.84
CA ARG A 246 6.62 2.52 -8.60
C ARG A 246 6.63 1.06 -8.94
N ASP A 247 7.62 0.64 -9.73
CA ASP A 247 7.70 -0.77 -10.04
C ASP A 247 7.99 -1.57 -8.76
N TYR A 248 7.29 -2.68 -8.61
CA TYR A 248 7.45 -3.57 -7.47
C TYR A 248 8.22 -4.82 -7.92
N VAL A 249 9.34 -5.08 -7.27
CA VAL A 249 10.15 -6.28 -7.45
C VAL A 249 10.39 -6.88 -6.08
N HIS A 250 9.78 -8.04 -5.81
CA HIS A 250 9.76 -8.62 -4.46
C HIS A 250 11.17 -8.88 -3.89
N SER A 251 12.13 -9.22 -4.75
CA SER A 251 13.53 -9.48 -4.36
C SER A 251 14.35 -8.22 -4.07
N GLU A 252 13.85 -7.03 -4.40
CA GLU A 252 14.57 -5.75 -4.22
C GLU A 252 14.09 -4.98 -2.99
N ILE A 253 13.25 -5.61 -2.16
CA ILE A 253 12.72 -5.00 -0.94
C ILE A 253 13.70 -5.28 0.20
N GLU A 254 14.17 -4.20 0.82
CA GLU A 254 15.02 -4.22 2.04
C GLU A 254 14.22 -4.55 3.30
#